data_AF-A0A7C0X5Y8-F1
#
_entry.id   AF-A0A7C0X5Y8-F1
#
_cell.length_a   1.000
_cell.length_b   1.000
_cell.length_c   1.000
_cell.angle_alpha   90.00
_cell.angle_beta   90.00
_cell.angle_gamma   90.00
#
_symmetry.space_group_name_H-M   'P 1'
#
loop_
_entity.id
_entity.type
_entity.pdbx_description
1 polymer ?
#
loop_
_entity_poly.entity_id
_entity_poly.type
_entity_poly.pdbx_seq_one_letter_code
_entity_poly.pdbx_strand_id
1 'polypeptide(L)'
;MQQLAALLLFLEQWGHLGAKPQLGYGMFQINNREEVRKWASGQNWSVGSKAPDDRLPDLRRFGFFRYRFLPQRKDWWIQIPGLKEESQIQLLASNNMVPLTPSLKNEWRFQRWTGSRRDEQWVFGTTRWRRNRAIVRVRSKIAVSWAYKLDKEWEIRGWVWLQKPAIAKDVWELLKDDASWRSTIGLEGTWQGEPPGDWSERTAEQVKSLVQGAI
;
A
#
# COMPACT_ATOMS: atom_id res chain seq x y z
N MET A 1 8.22 -24.81 -6.80
CA MET A 1 6.99 -24.70 -5.99
C MET A 1 7.19 -23.93 -4.69
N GLN A 2 8.21 -24.21 -3.89
CA GLN A 2 8.42 -23.57 -2.58
C GLN A 2 8.55 -22.03 -2.64
N GLN A 3 9.38 -21.51 -3.56
CA GLN A 3 9.53 -20.06 -3.78
C GLN A 3 8.23 -19.38 -4.21
N LEU A 4 7.42 -20.04 -5.04
CA LEU A 4 6.12 -19.51 -5.46
C LEU A 4 5.14 -19.47 -4.29
N ALA A 5 5.09 -20.52 -3.46
CA ALA A 5 4.27 -20.54 -2.25
C ALA A 5 4.67 -19.41 -1.28
N ALA A 6 5.98 -19.22 -1.05
CA ALA A 6 6.47 -18.12 -0.23
C ALA A 6 6.19 -16.74 -0.83
N LEU A 7 6.30 -16.59 -2.16
CA LEU A 7 5.92 -15.36 -2.85
C LEU A 7 4.43 -15.06 -2.66
N LEU A 8 3.56 -16.07 -2.77
CA LEU A 8 2.13 -15.90 -2.56
C LEU A 8 1.81 -15.49 -1.12
N LEU A 9 2.48 -16.07 -0.11
CA LEU A 9 2.33 -15.67 1.28
C LEU A 9 2.81 -14.22 1.52
N PHE A 10 3.95 -13.86 0.92
CA PHE A 10 4.45 -12.49 0.97
C PHE A 10 3.50 -11.49 0.30
N LEU A 11 3.00 -11.83 -0.89
CA LEU A 11 2.06 -10.99 -1.63
C LEU A 11 0.69 -10.91 -0.98
N GLU A 12 0.23 -11.98 -0.34
CA GLU A 12 -0.98 -11.93 0.47
C GLU A 12 -0.80 -10.87 1.54
N GLN A 13 0.29 -10.92 2.31
CA GLN A 13 0.52 -10.00 3.43
C GLN A 13 0.76 -8.54 3.02
N TRP A 14 1.53 -8.31 1.94
CA TRP A 14 2.09 -6.99 1.63
C TRP A 14 1.86 -6.52 0.19
N GLY A 15 1.42 -7.43 -0.68
CA GLY A 15 1.34 -7.22 -2.11
C GLY A 15 -0.09 -7.18 -2.64
N HIS A 16 -0.18 -7.27 -3.96
CA HIS A 16 -1.43 -7.33 -4.71
C HIS A 16 -1.21 -8.21 -5.95
N LEU A 17 -2.26 -8.85 -6.44
CA LEU A 17 -2.26 -9.62 -7.69
C LEU A 17 -3.16 -8.96 -8.75
N GLY A 18 -2.74 -9.05 -10.01
CA GLY A 18 -3.54 -8.59 -11.14
C GLY A 18 -3.38 -7.10 -11.48
N ALA A 19 -4.38 -6.55 -12.17
CA ALA A 19 -4.29 -5.23 -12.77
C ALA A 19 -4.68 -4.10 -11.80
N LYS A 20 -4.08 -2.93 -12.01
CA LYS A 20 -4.42 -1.67 -11.34
C LYS A 20 -4.29 -1.66 -9.80
N PRO A 21 -3.24 -2.23 -9.18
CA PRO A 21 -3.02 -2.09 -7.73
C PRO A 21 -2.89 -0.63 -7.28
N GLN A 22 -2.48 0.27 -8.16
CA GLN A 22 -2.46 1.72 -7.89
C GLN A 22 -3.84 2.36 -7.64
N LEU A 23 -4.94 1.66 -7.99
CA LEU A 23 -6.33 2.04 -7.73
C LEU A 23 -6.97 1.19 -6.62
N GLY A 24 -6.19 0.35 -5.94
CA GLY A 24 -6.60 -0.42 -4.77
C GLY A 24 -7.15 -1.82 -5.01
N TYR A 25 -7.05 -2.32 -6.25
CA TYR A 25 -7.41 -3.69 -6.62
C TYR A 25 -6.31 -4.70 -6.30
N GLY A 26 -6.68 -5.98 -6.27
CA GLY A 26 -5.73 -7.09 -6.24
C GLY A 26 -5.36 -7.59 -4.84
N MET A 27 -6.05 -7.11 -3.81
CA MET A 27 -6.03 -7.74 -2.50
C MET A 27 -6.65 -9.14 -2.59
N PHE A 28 -6.04 -10.10 -1.91
CA PHE A 28 -6.49 -11.49 -1.91
C PHE A 28 -6.20 -12.15 -0.56
N GLN A 29 -6.85 -13.29 -0.33
CA GLN A 29 -6.61 -14.16 0.80
C GLN A 29 -6.42 -15.59 0.30
N ILE A 30 -5.55 -16.32 0.98
CA ILE A 30 -5.25 -17.72 0.75
C ILE A 30 -6.10 -18.54 1.73
N ASN A 31 -7.12 -19.24 1.21
CA ASN A 31 -8.03 -20.01 2.06
C ASN A 31 -7.35 -21.22 2.72
N ASN A 32 -6.44 -21.90 2.02
CA ASN A 32 -5.66 -23.04 2.54
C ASN A 32 -4.26 -22.61 3.01
N ARG A 33 -4.18 -21.50 3.75
CA ARG A 33 -2.91 -20.84 4.11
C ARG A 33 -1.89 -21.76 4.77
N GLU A 34 -2.35 -22.65 5.66
CA GLU A 34 -1.48 -23.61 6.35
C GLU A 34 -0.84 -24.64 5.41
N GLU A 35 -1.52 -25.05 4.36
CA GLU A 35 -0.96 -25.94 3.34
C GLU A 35 0.10 -25.21 2.50
N VAL A 36 -0.20 -23.97 2.09
CA VAL A 36 0.76 -23.14 1.35
C VAL A 36 2.02 -22.87 2.18
N ARG A 37 1.87 -22.65 3.49
CA ARG A 37 3.00 -22.55 4.44
C ARG A 37 3.86 -23.81 4.47
N LYS A 38 3.24 -24.98 4.52
CA LYS A 38 3.97 -26.26 4.44
C LYS A 38 4.75 -26.40 3.13
N TRP A 39 4.24 -25.89 2.01
CA TRP A 39 5.01 -25.87 0.76
C TRP A 39 6.14 -24.84 0.78
N ALA A 40 5.98 -23.73 1.51
CA ALA A 40 7.00 -22.70 1.65
C ALA A 40 8.13 -23.06 2.64
N SER A 41 7.91 -24.03 3.55
CA SER A 41 8.79 -24.32 4.70
C SER A 41 10.19 -24.85 4.37
N GLY A 42 10.50 -25.13 3.10
CA GLY A 42 11.84 -25.51 2.64
C GLY A 42 12.53 -24.45 1.78
N GLN A 43 11.90 -23.30 1.56
CA GLN A 43 12.40 -22.35 0.59
C GLN A 43 13.63 -21.58 1.15
N ASN A 44 14.63 -21.37 0.30
CA ASN A 44 15.81 -20.55 0.62
C ASN A 44 15.90 -19.38 -0.37
N TRP A 45 15.57 -18.17 0.09
CA TRP A 45 15.68 -16.96 -0.72
C TRP A 45 17.15 -16.56 -0.71
N SER A 46 17.79 -16.59 -1.88
CA SER A 46 19.07 -15.91 -2.04
C SER A 46 18.80 -14.42 -2.19
N VAL A 47 19.35 -13.62 -1.28
CA VAL A 47 19.36 -12.18 -1.45
C VAL A 47 20.61 -11.83 -2.26
N GLY A 48 20.43 -11.16 -3.40
CA GLY A 48 21.55 -10.75 -4.23
C GLY A 48 22.43 -9.73 -3.53
N SER A 49 23.74 -9.78 -3.78
CA SER A 49 24.72 -8.82 -3.27
C SER A 49 24.81 -7.52 -4.07
N LYS A 50 24.01 -7.39 -5.13
CA LYS A 50 24.03 -6.21 -6.01
C LYS A 50 23.59 -4.97 -5.25
N ALA A 51 24.30 -3.87 -5.48
CA ALA A 51 23.87 -2.55 -5.04
C ALA A 51 22.48 -2.23 -5.62
N PRO A 52 21.65 -1.41 -4.94
CA PRO A 52 20.36 -0.99 -5.46
C PRO A 52 20.49 -0.30 -6.81
N ASP A 53 19.61 -0.63 -7.76
CA ASP A 53 19.49 0.08 -9.04
C ASP A 53 18.30 1.05 -8.96
N ASP A 54 18.57 2.35 -9.07
CA ASP A 54 17.55 3.42 -9.03
C ASP A 54 16.51 3.32 -10.17
N ARG A 55 16.69 2.43 -11.14
CA ARG A 55 15.74 2.21 -12.24
C ARG A 55 14.80 1.04 -11.99
N LEU A 56 15.10 0.17 -11.02
CA LEU A 56 14.36 -1.07 -10.78
C LEU A 56 13.80 -1.12 -9.35
N PRO A 57 12.57 -1.64 -9.15
CA PRO A 57 12.04 -1.90 -7.82
C PRO A 57 13.00 -2.73 -6.97
N ASP A 58 13.22 -2.28 -5.74
CA ASP A 58 14.14 -2.91 -4.79
C ASP A 58 13.50 -2.95 -3.42
N LEU A 59 13.24 -4.16 -2.89
CA LEU A 59 12.56 -4.39 -1.61
C LEU A 59 13.25 -3.70 -0.43
N ARG A 60 14.57 -3.40 -0.54
CA ARG A 60 15.28 -2.63 0.48
C ARG A 60 14.67 -1.25 0.69
N ARG A 61 14.04 -0.71 -0.37
CA ARG A 61 13.48 0.64 -0.42
C ARG A 61 11.95 0.66 -0.39
N PHE A 62 11.31 -0.45 -0.06
CA PHE A 62 9.87 -0.50 0.13
C PHE A 62 9.50 -0.18 1.58
N GLY A 63 8.44 0.59 1.79
CA GLY A 63 7.70 0.60 3.05
C GLY A 63 6.39 -0.14 2.84
N PHE A 64 5.94 -0.93 3.81
CA PHE A 64 4.65 -1.61 3.76
C PHE A 64 3.82 -1.17 4.95
N PHE A 65 2.52 -0.98 4.77
CA PHE A 65 1.67 -0.53 5.87
C PHE A 65 0.28 -1.13 5.77
N ARG A 66 -0.40 -1.13 6.91
CA ARG A 66 -1.83 -1.41 7.02
C ARG A 66 -2.47 -0.49 8.04
N TYR A 67 -3.75 -0.21 7.82
CA TYR A 67 -4.58 0.53 8.75
C TYR A 67 -5.81 -0.32 9.06
N ARG A 68 -6.05 -0.59 10.34
CA ARG A 68 -7.20 -1.38 10.82
C ARG A 68 -8.11 -0.54 11.69
N PHE A 69 -9.41 -0.69 11.50
CA PHE A 69 -10.40 0.06 12.27
C PHE A 69 -11.68 -0.75 12.43
N LEU A 70 -12.45 -0.41 13.47
CA LEU A 70 -13.71 -1.06 13.82
C LEU A 70 -14.87 -0.05 13.74
N PRO A 71 -15.66 -0.04 12.66
CA PRO A 71 -16.77 0.89 12.55
C PRO A 71 -17.96 0.43 13.41
N GLN A 72 -18.59 1.38 14.10
CA GLN A 72 -19.81 1.13 14.88
C GLN A 72 -21.04 0.91 13.99
N ARG A 73 -21.00 1.43 12.75
CA ARG A 73 -22.10 1.35 11.78
C ARG A 73 -21.64 0.64 10.51
N LYS A 74 -22.53 -0.15 9.90
CA LYS A 74 -22.25 -0.85 8.63
C LYS A 74 -22.04 0.10 7.45
N ASP A 75 -22.59 1.31 7.53
CA ASP A 75 -22.61 2.34 6.50
C ASP A 75 -21.65 3.51 6.80
N TRP A 76 -20.59 3.26 7.61
CA TRP A 76 -19.59 4.26 7.99
C TRP A 76 -19.02 5.05 6.81
N TRP A 77 -18.95 4.45 5.62
CA TRP A 77 -18.38 5.05 4.42
C TRP A 77 -19.26 6.16 3.80
N ILE A 78 -20.53 6.28 4.19
CA ILE A 78 -21.45 7.33 3.68
C ILE A 78 -20.97 8.74 4.03
N GLN A 79 -20.21 8.89 5.11
CA GLN A 79 -19.66 10.18 5.54
C GLN A 79 -18.46 10.65 4.69
N ILE A 80 -17.93 9.79 3.83
CA ILE A 80 -16.73 10.07 3.05
C ILE A 80 -17.11 10.84 1.78
N PRO A 81 -16.58 12.05 1.56
CA PRO A 81 -16.87 12.84 0.38
C PRO A 81 -16.58 12.04 -0.91
N GLY A 82 -17.53 12.09 -1.85
CA GLY A 82 -17.44 11.37 -3.12
C GLY A 82 -17.92 9.92 -3.11
N LEU A 83 -18.25 9.34 -1.95
CA LEU A 83 -18.79 7.96 -1.87
C LEU A 83 -20.31 7.91 -1.63
N LYS A 84 -20.90 8.99 -1.13
CA LYS A 84 -22.28 9.04 -0.61
C LYS A 84 -23.38 8.77 -1.66
N GLU A 85 -23.15 9.11 -2.93
CA GLU A 85 -24.23 9.22 -3.93
C GLU A 85 -24.18 8.14 -5.03
N GLU A 86 -23.25 7.20 -4.95
CA GLU A 86 -23.05 6.21 -6.00
C GLU A 86 -23.63 4.83 -5.62
N SER A 87 -24.67 4.40 -6.33
CA SER A 87 -25.30 3.07 -6.17
C SER A 87 -24.29 1.91 -6.33
N GLN A 88 -23.24 2.11 -7.12
CA GLN A 88 -22.15 1.16 -7.27
C GLN A 88 -21.37 0.96 -5.96
N ILE A 89 -21.21 2.01 -5.15
CA ILE A 89 -20.53 1.94 -3.86
C ILE A 89 -21.34 1.14 -2.85
N GLN A 90 -22.67 1.28 -2.86
CA GLN A 90 -23.56 0.46 -2.03
C GLN A 90 -23.39 -1.03 -2.35
N LEU A 91 -23.34 -1.38 -3.64
CA LEU A 91 -23.10 -2.76 -4.08
C LEU A 91 -21.72 -3.26 -3.63
N LEU A 92 -20.66 -2.47 -3.78
CA LEU A 92 -19.33 -2.83 -3.29
C LEU A 92 -19.31 -3.01 -1.77
N ALA A 93 -19.93 -2.11 -1.03
CA ALA A 93 -20.00 -2.16 0.44
C ALA A 93 -20.77 -3.40 0.92
N SER A 94 -21.84 -3.80 0.23
CA SER A 94 -22.55 -5.06 0.51
C SER A 94 -21.68 -6.30 0.26
N ASN A 95 -20.67 -6.17 -0.60
CA ASN A 95 -19.65 -7.18 -0.85
C ASN A 95 -18.37 -6.94 -0.02
N ASN A 96 -18.48 -6.26 1.13
CA ASN A 96 -17.39 -6.06 2.09
C ASN A 96 -16.19 -5.26 1.55
N MET A 97 -16.44 -4.33 0.62
CA MET A 97 -15.41 -3.53 -0.05
C MET A 97 -15.80 -2.04 -0.14
N VAL A 98 -14.89 -1.14 0.18
CA VAL A 98 -15.10 0.31 0.03
C VAL A 98 -13.89 0.98 -0.66
N PRO A 99 -14.08 1.64 -1.81
CA PRO A 99 -12.97 2.22 -2.58
C PRO A 99 -12.48 3.54 -1.98
N LEU A 100 -11.50 3.46 -1.08
CA LEU A 100 -10.91 4.63 -0.42
C LEU A 100 -9.66 5.20 -1.11
N THR A 101 -9.09 4.48 -2.07
CA THR A 101 -7.80 4.86 -2.68
C THR A 101 -7.77 6.31 -3.20
N PRO A 102 -8.80 6.83 -3.90
CA PRO A 102 -8.79 8.22 -4.34
C PRO A 102 -8.83 9.22 -3.17
N SER A 103 -9.70 8.99 -2.18
CA SER A 103 -9.87 9.90 -1.03
C SER A 103 -8.59 10.00 -0.21
N LEU A 104 -7.95 8.86 0.09
CA LEU A 104 -6.68 8.82 0.82
C LEU A 104 -5.56 9.52 0.05
N LYS A 105 -5.44 9.24 -1.26
CA LYS A 105 -4.42 9.90 -2.08
C LYS A 105 -4.65 11.40 -2.21
N ASN A 106 -5.90 11.85 -2.27
CA ASN A 106 -6.21 13.27 -2.32
C ASN A 106 -5.88 13.97 -1.00
N GLU A 107 -6.20 13.36 0.14
CA GLU A 107 -5.82 13.88 1.46
C GLU A 107 -4.31 14.03 1.57
N TRP A 108 -3.56 12.95 1.30
CA TRP A 108 -2.10 12.98 1.36
C TRP A 108 -1.49 13.98 0.39
N ARG A 109 -2.00 14.07 -0.83
CA ARG A 109 -1.43 14.88 -1.90
C ARG A 109 -1.76 16.36 -1.80
N PHE A 110 -3.01 16.70 -1.48
CA PHE A 110 -3.52 18.06 -1.62
C PHE A 110 -3.74 18.76 -0.28
N GLN A 111 -3.94 18.03 0.81
CA GLN A 111 -4.16 18.62 2.13
C GLN A 111 -2.92 18.56 3.01
N ARG A 112 -2.12 17.50 2.88
CA ARG A 112 -1.00 17.22 3.82
C ARG A 112 0.39 17.41 3.24
N TRP A 113 0.59 17.19 1.95
CA TRP A 113 1.91 17.30 1.33
C TRP A 113 2.41 18.74 1.33
N THR A 114 3.56 18.99 1.95
CA THR A 114 4.21 20.31 2.04
C THR A 114 5.48 20.42 1.20
N GLY A 115 5.92 19.34 0.58
CA GLY A 115 7.14 19.32 -0.22
C GLY A 115 6.98 19.94 -1.63
N SER A 116 8.06 19.92 -2.40
CA SER A 116 8.08 20.55 -3.73
C SER A 116 7.05 19.93 -4.69
N ARG A 117 6.54 20.73 -5.64
CA ARG A 117 5.65 20.24 -6.71
C ARG A 117 6.30 19.16 -7.59
N ARG A 118 7.64 19.15 -7.67
CA ARG A 118 8.41 18.13 -8.40
C ARG A 118 8.38 16.80 -7.67
N ASP A 119 8.55 16.83 -6.34
CA ASP A 119 8.53 15.63 -5.52
C ASP A 119 7.11 15.09 -5.34
N GLU A 120 6.12 15.97 -5.20
CA GLU A 120 4.70 15.60 -5.23
C GLU A 120 4.35 14.76 -6.48
N GLN A 121 4.75 15.22 -7.67
CA GLN A 121 4.50 14.48 -8.92
C GLN A 121 5.28 13.18 -9.02
N TRP A 122 6.43 13.09 -8.35
CA TRP A 122 7.21 11.88 -8.29
C TRP A 122 6.55 10.85 -7.36
N VAL A 123 6.09 11.26 -6.18
CA VAL A 123 5.43 10.41 -5.17
C VAL A 123 4.04 9.96 -5.63
N PHE A 124 3.18 10.92 -5.99
CA PHE A 124 1.77 10.66 -6.33
C PHE A 124 1.54 10.36 -7.81
N GLY A 125 2.59 10.52 -8.63
CA GLY A 125 2.52 10.32 -10.07
C GLY A 125 1.94 11.52 -10.81
N THR A 126 2.17 11.53 -12.13
CA THR A 126 1.65 12.56 -13.03
C THR A 126 1.56 12.04 -14.45
N THR A 127 0.64 12.60 -15.23
CA THR A 127 0.60 12.46 -16.68
C THR A 127 0.58 13.87 -17.25
N ARG A 128 1.62 14.24 -17.98
CA ARG A 128 1.77 15.59 -18.54
C ARG A 128 2.05 15.53 -20.02
N TRP A 129 1.34 16.36 -20.78
CA TRP A 129 1.65 16.62 -22.18
C TRP A 129 2.79 17.63 -22.26
N ARG A 130 3.88 17.28 -22.96
CA ARG A 130 4.91 18.25 -23.33
C ARG A 130 4.54 18.94 -24.65
N ARG A 131 5.11 20.13 -24.87
CA ARG A 131 4.90 20.96 -26.09
C ARG A 131 5.15 20.19 -27.40
N ASN A 132 5.94 19.12 -27.37
CA ASN A 132 6.23 18.24 -28.52
C ASN A 132 5.31 16.99 -28.60
N ARG A 133 4.13 17.00 -27.98
CA ARG A 133 3.18 15.86 -27.90
C ARG A 133 3.73 14.59 -27.22
N ALA A 134 4.90 14.63 -26.60
CA ALA A 134 5.37 13.52 -25.77
C ALA A 134 4.64 13.51 -24.43
N ILE A 135 4.02 12.38 -24.08
CA ILE A 135 3.40 12.17 -22.78
C ILE A 135 4.49 11.76 -21.78
N VAL A 136 4.74 12.59 -20.78
CA VAL A 136 5.53 12.20 -19.62
C VAL A 136 4.59 11.59 -18.59
N ARG A 137 4.76 10.28 -18.35
CA ARG A 137 4.02 9.54 -17.34
C ARG A 137 4.95 9.11 -16.22
N VAL A 138 4.67 9.59 -15.01
CA VAL A 138 5.31 9.12 -13.78
C VAL A 138 4.28 8.29 -13.02
N ARG A 139 4.60 7.03 -12.76
CA ARG A 139 3.76 6.17 -11.90
C ARG A 139 3.91 6.60 -10.45
N SER A 140 2.81 6.61 -9.72
CA SER A 140 2.84 6.81 -8.27
C SER A 140 3.71 5.76 -7.61
N LYS A 141 4.43 6.19 -6.58
CA LYS A 141 5.24 5.35 -5.72
C LYS A 141 4.47 4.79 -4.54
N ILE A 142 3.21 5.21 -4.36
CA ILE A 142 2.30 4.75 -3.31
C ILE A 142 1.18 3.93 -3.94
N ALA A 143 1.04 2.70 -3.47
CA ALA A 143 -0.16 1.89 -3.68
C ALA A 143 -0.89 1.75 -2.36
N VAL A 144 -2.21 1.90 -2.39
CA VAL A 144 -3.09 1.68 -1.25
C VAL A 144 -4.34 0.98 -1.74
N SER A 145 -4.72 -0.08 -1.05
CA SER A 145 -5.88 -0.90 -1.34
C SER A 145 -7.19 -0.14 -1.07
N TRP A 146 -8.30 -0.74 -1.47
CA TRP A 146 -9.59 -0.42 -0.87
C TRP A 146 -9.62 -0.84 0.61
N ALA A 147 -10.65 -0.42 1.34
CA ALA A 147 -10.95 -1.04 2.62
C ALA A 147 -11.69 -2.36 2.36
N TYR A 148 -11.19 -3.45 2.95
CA TYR A 148 -11.81 -4.77 2.90
C TYR A 148 -12.20 -5.19 4.30
N LYS A 149 -13.41 -5.74 4.46
CA LYS A 149 -13.86 -6.26 5.75
C LYS A 149 -13.20 -7.60 6.04
N LEU A 150 -12.55 -7.71 7.20
CA LEU A 150 -11.96 -8.92 7.75
C LEU A 150 -12.69 -9.27 9.05
N ASP A 151 -13.63 -10.21 8.97
CA ASP A 151 -14.54 -10.56 10.07
C ASP A 151 -15.31 -9.32 10.61
N LYS A 152 -14.88 -8.79 11.76
CA LYS A 152 -15.47 -7.60 12.41
C LYS A 152 -14.76 -6.30 12.05
N GLU A 153 -13.48 -6.37 11.68
CA GLU A 153 -12.65 -5.19 11.39
C GLU A 153 -12.64 -4.87 9.90
N TRP A 154 -12.19 -3.67 9.57
CA TRP A 154 -11.85 -3.28 8.20
C TRP A 154 -10.36 -3.03 8.12
N GLU A 155 -9.77 -3.44 7.00
CA GLU A 155 -8.35 -3.27 6.76
C GLU A 155 -8.08 -2.63 5.40
N ILE A 156 -7.13 -1.70 5.41
CA ILE A 156 -6.53 -1.10 4.23
C ILE A 156 -5.06 -1.48 4.26
N ARG A 157 -4.51 -1.97 3.15
CA ARG A 157 -3.07 -2.26 2.99
C ARG A 157 -2.45 -1.33 1.97
N GLY A 158 -1.16 -1.12 2.08
CA GLY A 158 -0.44 -0.35 1.10
C GLY A 158 1.05 -0.60 1.15
N TRP A 159 1.70 -0.08 0.11
CA TRP A 159 3.14 -0.07 0.03
C TRP A 159 3.61 1.21 -0.65
N VAL A 160 4.84 1.59 -0.34
CA VAL A 160 5.52 2.74 -0.94
C VAL A 160 6.91 2.34 -1.39
N TRP A 161 7.36 2.87 -2.52
CA TRP A 161 8.71 2.65 -3.04
C TRP A 161 9.54 3.95 -2.99
N LEU A 162 10.42 4.04 -1.99
CA LEU A 162 11.11 5.26 -1.60
C LEU A 162 12.57 5.26 -2.07
N GLN A 163 12.76 5.54 -3.37
CA GLN A 163 14.09 5.58 -3.99
C GLN A 163 14.87 6.87 -3.74
N LYS A 164 14.23 7.90 -3.20
CA LYS A 164 14.83 9.22 -2.96
C LYS A 164 14.99 9.42 -1.46
N PRO A 165 16.19 9.16 -0.89
CA PRO A 165 16.42 9.29 0.56
C PRO A 165 16.01 10.67 1.10
N ALA A 166 16.24 11.73 0.32
CA ALA A 166 15.94 13.12 0.70
C ALA A 166 14.48 13.41 1.06
N ILE A 167 13.52 12.62 0.55
CA ILE A 167 12.09 12.80 0.84
C ILE A 167 11.45 11.54 1.44
N ALA A 168 12.23 10.48 1.66
CA ALA A 168 11.70 9.19 2.07
C ALA A 168 11.08 9.25 3.46
N LYS A 169 11.74 9.96 4.39
CA LYS A 169 11.22 10.20 5.73
C LYS A 169 9.90 10.97 5.70
N ASP A 170 9.84 12.08 4.96
CA ASP A 170 8.64 12.91 4.86
C ASP A 170 7.44 12.13 4.28
N VAL A 171 7.68 11.33 3.24
CA VAL A 171 6.63 10.48 2.65
C VAL A 171 6.18 9.40 3.63
N TRP A 172 7.10 8.82 4.41
CA TRP A 172 6.74 7.79 5.39
C TRP A 172 5.95 8.37 6.57
N GLU A 173 6.36 9.53 7.09
CA GLU A 173 5.62 10.24 8.14
C GLU A 173 4.22 10.66 7.65
N LEU A 174 4.11 11.11 6.40
CA LEU A 174 2.82 11.38 5.78
C LEU A 174 1.88 10.16 5.77
N LEU A 175 2.41 8.96 5.50
CA LEU A 175 1.62 7.73 5.47
C LEU A 175 1.29 7.20 6.87
N LYS A 176 2.08 7.58 7.88
CA LYS A 176 1.88 7.27 9.30
C LYS A 176 0.92 8.23 10.00
N ASP A 177 0.75 9.43 9.46
CA ASP A 177 -0.04 10.50 10.07
C ASP A 177 -1.49 10.07 10.32
N ASP A 178 -1.79 9.74 11.57
CA ASP A 178 -3.11 9.28 12.00
C ASP A 178 -4.20 10.35 11.74
N ALA A 179 -3.85 11.63 11.78
CA ALA A 179 -4.80 12.68 11.44
C ALA A 179 -5.22 12.62 9.95
N SER A 180 -4.35 12.19 9.03
CA SER A 180 -4.71 11.98 7.62
C SER A 180 -5.69 10.81 7.44
N TRP A 181 -5.49 9.73 8.19
CA TRP A 181 -6.39 8.57 8.19
C TRP A 181 -7.76 8.93 8.77
N ARG A 182 -7.78 9.60 9.93
CA ARG A 182 -9.02 10.02 10.59
C ARG A 182 -9.80 11.04 9.77
N SER A 183 -9.14 12.03 9.17
CA SER A 183 -9.83 13.02 8.34
C SER A 183 -10.47 12.41 7.08
N THR A 184 -9.87 11.34 6.55
CA THR A 184 -10.43 10.64 5.38
C THR A 184 -11.52 9.63 5.76
N ILE A 185 -11.29 8.80 6.77
CA ILE A 185 -12.16 7.67 7.13
C ILE A 185 -13.26 8.10 8.12
N GLY A 186 -12.99 9.11 8.93
CA GLY A 186 -13.87 9.57 10.01
C GLY A 186 -13.91 8.63 11.21
N LEU A 187 -12.95 7.70 11.32
CA LEU A 187 -12.86 6.71 12.40
C LEU A 187 -11.43 6.59 12.89
N GLU A 188 -11.28 6.28 14.18
CA GLU A 188 -9.99 5.88 14.74
C GLU A 188 -9.63 4.46 14.33
N GLY A 189 -8.33 4.21 14.25
CA GLY A 189 -7.77 2.93 13.85
C GLY A 189 -6.32 2.80 14.26
N THR A 190 -5.77 1.63 13.97
CA THR A 190 -4.38 1.30 14.27
C THR A 190 -3.59 1.23 12.97
N TRP A 191 -2.62 2.12 12.83
CA TRP A 191 -1.61 2.04 11.79
C TRP A 191 -0.50 1.06 12.20
N GLN A 192 -0.08 0.21 11.28
CA GLN A 192 1.07 -0.65 11.43
C GLN A 192 1.89 -0.59 10.16
N GLY A 193 3.21 -0.54 10.28
CA GLY A 193 4.07 -0.53 9.12
C GLY A 193 5.37 -1.28 9.31
N GLU A 194 6.01 -1.50 8.18
CA GLU A 194 7.30 -2.14 8.04
C GLU A 194 8.16 -1.21 7.17
N PRO A 195 9.15 -0.50 7.75
CA PRO A 195 9.56 -0.56 9.16
C PRO A 195 8.54 0.10 10.11
N PRO A 196 8.46 -0.30 11.39
CA PRO A 196 7.46 0.24 12.34
C PRO A 196 7.71 1.70 12.75
N GLY A 197 8.95 2.19 12.62
CA GLY A 197 9.37 3.53 13.04
C GLY A 197 9.60 4.47 11.86
N ASP A 198 10.69 5.23 11.93
CA ASP A 198 11.18 6.05 10.82
C ASP A 198 11.56 5.14 9.64
N TRP A 199 11.39 5.66 8.43
CA TRP A 199 11.84 4.93 7.25
C TRP A 199 13.36 4.90 7.17
N SER A 200 13.89 3.73 6.88
CA SER A 200 15.29 3.52 6.50
C SER A 200 15.36 2.47 5.39
N GLU A 201 16.38 2.61 4.54
CA GLU A 201 16.69 1.57 3.56
C GLU A 201 17.17 0.31 4.28
N ARG A 202 16.58 -0.84 3.95
CA ARG A 202 16.92 -2.12 4.59
C ARG A 202 18.22 -2.70 4.04
N THR A 203 18.91 -3.47 4.89
CA THR A 203 19.97 -4.37 4.44
C THR A 203 19.40 -5.60 3.73
N ALA A 204 20.27 -6.37 3.07
CA ALA A 204 19.90 -7.64 2.46
C ALA A 204 19.32 -8.63 3.49
N GLU A 205 19.89 -8.67 4.69
CA GLU A 205 19.49 -9.52 5.80
C GLU A 205 18.11 -9.11 6.32
N GLN A 206 17.86 -7.80 6.45
CA GLN A 206 16.54 -7.29 6.86
C GLN A 206 15.46 -7.61 5.82
N VAL A 207 15.79 -7.57 4.52
CA VAL A 207 14.87 -8.03 3.46
C VAL A 207 14.63 -9.54 3.58
N LYS A 208 15.67 -10.34 3.86
CA LYS A 208 15.52 -11.77 4.09
C LYS A 208 14.55 -12.04 5.25
N SER A 209 14.74 -11.37 6.38
CA SER A 209 13.86 -11.48 7.55
C SER A 209 12.43 -11.04 7.25
N LEU A 210 12.25 -9.96 6.48
CA LEU A 210 10.93 -9.49 6.06
C LEU A 210 10.19 -10.54 5.22
N VAL A 211 10.86 -11.15 4.25
CA VAL A 211 10.25 -12.16 3.39
C VAL A 211 10.00 -13.46 4.15
N GLN A 212 10.92 -13.86 5.03
CA GLN A 212 10.76 -15.05 5.89
C GLN A 212 9.63 -14.87 6.91
N GLY A 213 9.47 -13.68 7.47
CA GLY A 213 8.39 -13.40 8.43
C GLY A 213 6.98 -13.43 7.83
N ALA A 214 6.86 -13.42 6.50
CA ALA A 214 5.57 -13.59 5.82
C ALA A 214 5.16 -15.07 5.63
N ILE A 215 6.11 -16.00 5.77
CA ILE A 215 5.90 -17.45 5.66
C ILE A 215 5.40 -17.97 7.01
#